data_AF-W4PGX5-F1
#
_entry.id   AF-W4PGX5-F1
#
_cell.length_a   1.000
_cell.length_b   1.000
_cell.length_c   1.000
_cell.angle_alpha   90.00
_cell.angle_beta   90.00
_cell.angle_gamma   90.00
#
_symmetry.space_group_name_H-M   'P 1'
#
loop_
_entity.id
_entity.type
_entity.pdbx_description
1 polymer ?
#
loop_
_entity_poly.entity_id
_entity_poly.type
_entity_poly.pdbx_seq_one_letter_code
_entity_poly.pdbx_strand_id
1 'polypeptide(L)'
;MQKRVERLCRMHGIDEERAEEMIEKSDKKRSEYYNYYSYNVWGAASTYHLCIDSSSLGIEGTVDFLKDFVIKKLKLATDDL
;
A
#
# COMPACT_ATOMS: atom_id res chain seq x y z
N MET A 1 2.71 9.28 6.52
CA MET A 1 3.48 8.63 7.60
C MET A 1 2.64 8.45 8.86
N GLN A 2 2.13 9.53 9.47
CA GLN A 2 1.38 9.53 10.73
C GLN A 2 0.27 8.45 10.84
N LYS A 3 -0.59 8.30 9.83
CA LYS A 3 -1.64 7.26 9.83
C LYS A 3 -1.10 5.82 9.88
N ARG A 4 0.11 5.58 9.35
CA ARG A 4 0.77 4.27 9.41
C ARG A 4 1.30 4.00 10.82
N VAL A 5 1.89 5.03 11.46
CA VAL A 5 2.39 5.00 12.84
C VAL A 5 1.25 4.73 13.82
N GLU A 6 0.19 5.55 13.80
CA GLU A 6 -1.01 5.40 14.64
C GLU A 6 -1.57 3.97 14.59
N ARG A 7 -1.65 3.40 13.38
CA ARG A 7 -2.14 2.04 13.16
C ARG A 7 -1.21 0.98 13.78
N LEU A 8 0.10 1.11 13.62
CA LEU A 8 1.06 0.15 14.20
C LEU A 8 1.08 0.23 15.72
N CYS A 9 1.07 1.44 16.30
CA CYS A 9 0.96 1.63 17.74
C CYS A 9 -0.29 0.93 18.29
N ARG A 10 -1.45 1.12 17.64
CA ARG A 10 -2.70 0.47 18.04
C ARG A 10 -2.67 -1.06 17.88
N MET A 11 -2.08 -1.58 16.80
CA MET A 11 -2.08 -3.02 16.50
C MET A 11 -1.07 -3.81 17.34
N HIS A 12 0.07 -3.20 17.67
CA HIS A 12 1.19 -3.89 18.32
C HIS A 12 1.46 -3.40 19.75
N GLY A 13 0.78 -2.35 20.22
CA GLY A 13 0.99 -1.79 21.56
C GLY A 13 2.37 -1.19 21.75
N ILE A 14 2.93 -0.59 20.70
CA ILE A 14 4.27 0.02 20.68
C ILE A 14 4.18 1.54 20.63
N ASP A 15 5.23 2.23 21.08
CA ASP A 15 5.37 3.68 20.95
C ASP A 15 5.61 4.12 19.49
N GLU A 16 5.52 5.43 19.26
CA GLU A 16 5.62 6.04 17.94
C GLU A 16 7.02 5.86 17.33
N GLU A 17 8.08 6.04 18.11
CA GLU A 17 9.47 5.91 17.66
C GLU A 17 9.74 4.50 17.12
N ARG A 18 9.34 3.48 17.88
CA ARG A 18 9.47 2.08 17.47
C ARG A 18 8.62 1.76 16.24
N ALA A 19 7.43 2.34 16.13
CA ALA A 19 6.58 2.17 14.95
C ALA A 19 7.19 2.82 13.70
N GLU A 20 7.78 4.01 13.82
CA GLU A 20 8.51 4.67 12.74
C GLU A 20 9.72 3.85 12.30
N GLU A 21 10.55 3.38 13.23
CA GLU A 21 11.68 2.52 12.89
C GLU A 21 11.25 1.25 12.14
N MET A 22 10.15 0.62 12.57
CA MET A 22 9.62 -0.59 11.92
C MET A 22 9.15 -0.30 10.49
N ILE A 23 8.54 0.87 10.26
CA ILE A 23 8.13 1.33 8.93
C ILE A 23 9.37 1.53 8.06
N GLU A 24 10.36 2.28 8.53
CA GLU A 24 11.57 2.59 7.78
C GLU A 24 12.37 1.34 7.42
N LYS A 25 12.59 0.44 8.40
CA LYS A 25 13.26 -0.84 8.19
C LYS A 25 12.53 -1.69 7.14
N SER A 26 11.20 -1.73 7.18
CA SER A 26 10.40 -2.49 6.21
C SER A 26 10.44 -1.88 4.81
N ASP A 27 10.29 -0.56 4.71
CA ASP A 27 10.26 0.14 3.43
C ASP A 27 11.64 0.13 2.77
N LYS A 28 12.73 0.26 3.54
CA LYS A 28 14.11 0.07 3.05
C LYS A 28 14.33 -1.34 2.51
N LYS A 29 13.92 -2.37 3.24
CA LYS A 29 14.06 -3.76 2.77
C LYS A 29 13.29 -4.00 1.47
N ARG A 30 12.09 -3.42 1.33
CA ARG A 30 11.27 -3.52 0.11
C ARG A 30 11.90 -2.80 -1.07
N SER A 31 12.42 -1.59 -0.86
CA SER A 31 13.05 -0.82 -1.91
C SER A 31 14.33 -1.47 -2.41
N GLU A 32 15.18 -1.97 -1.50
CA GLU A 32 16.40 -2.71 -1.85
C GLU A 32 16.08 -3.95 -2.69
N TYR A 33 15.11 -4.77 -2.25
CA TYR A 33 14.70 -5.96 -2.99
C TYR A 33 14.13 -5.62 -4.38
N TYR A 34 13.14 -4.72 -4.44
CA TYR A 34 12.45 -4.41 -5.69
C TYR A 34 13.36 -3.72 -6.71
N ASN A 35 14.20 -2.79 -6.27
CA ASN A 35 15.13 -2.08 -7.15
C ASN A 35 16.28 -2.98 -7.63
N TYR A 36 16.68 -3.98 -6.84
CA TYR A 36 17.71 -4.92 -7.25
C TYR A 36 17.19 -5.90 -8.31
N TYR A 37 15.98 -6.41 -8.14
CA TYR A 37 15.42 -7.45 -9.01
C TYR A 37 14.56 -6.92 -10.16
N SER A 38 14.29 -5.62 -10.23
CA SER A 38 13.54 -5.01 -11.33
C SER A 38 14.28 -3.80 -11.88
N TYR A 39 14.03 -3.47 -13.15
CA TYR A 39 14.48 -2.20 -13.75
C TYR A 39 13.63 -0.99 -13.32
N ASN A 40 12.72 -1.20 -12.36
CA ASN A 40 11.77 -0.20 -11.87
C ASN A 40 12.21 0.35 -10.52
N VAL A 41 11.74 1.56 -10.20
CA VAL A 41 11.94 2.20 -8.90
C VAL A 41 10.74 1.91 -7.99
N TRP A 42 11.02 1.34 -6.82
CA TRP A 42 10.03 1.09 -5.77
C TRP A 42 9.38 2.41 -5.34
N GLY A 43 8.04 2.41 -5.27
CA GLY A 43 7.28 3.60 -4.86
C GLY A 43 7.15 4.70 -5.92
N ALA A 44 7.81 4.59 -7.08
CA ALA A 44 7.56 5.50 -8.19
C ALA A 44 6.20 5.20 -8.83
N ALA A 45 5.28 6.16 -8.87
CA ALA A 45 3.92 5.92 -9.36
C ALA A 45 3.86 5.37 -10.79
N SER A 46 4.83 5.74 -11.64
CA SER A 46 4.95 5.25 -13.02
C SER A 46 5.24 3.75 -13.14
N THR A 47 5.68 3.08 -12.08
CA THR A 47 6.00 1.64 -12.10
C THR A 47 4.81 0.77 -11.69
N TYR A 48 3.67 1.38 -11.40
CA TYR A 48 2.42 0.71 -11.03
C TYR A 48 1.26 1.19 -11.90
N HIS A 49 0.26 0.32 -12.07
CA HIS A 49 -0.97 0.70 -12.77
C HIS A 49 -1.92 1.51 -11.88
N LEU A 50 -1.76 1.42 -10.56
CA LEU A 50 -2.58 2.12 -9.58
C LEU A 50 -1.81 2.28 -8.27
N CYS A 51 -1.83 3.49 -7.72
CA CYS A 51 -1.30 3.81 -6.39
C CYS A 51 -2.42 4.45 -5.57
N ILE A 52 -2.66 3.96 -4.36
CA ILE A 52 -3.74 4.45 -3.49
C ILE A 52 -3.22 4.64 -2.07
N ASP A 53 -3.56 5.78 -1.45
CA ASP A 53 -3.47 5.95 -0.01
C ASP A 53 -4.76 5.46 0.66
N SER A 54 -4.70 4.27 1.26
CA SER A 54 -5.83 3.67 1.96
C SER A 54 -6.35 4.49 3.15
N SER A 55 -5.58 5.46 3.67
CA SER A 55 -6.05 6.33 4.75
C SER A 55 -7.14 7.31 4.31
N SER A 56 -7.25 7.58 3.01
CA SER A 56 -8.25 8.50 2.45
C SER A 56 -9.65 7.89 2.36
N LEU A 57 -9.75 6.58 2.06
CA LEU A 57 -11.02 5.88 1.83
C LEU A 57 -11.37 4.88 2.95
N GLY A 58 -10.44 4.62 3.87
CA GLY A 58 -10.55 3.50 4.80
C GLY A 58 -10.41 2.15 4.08
N ILE A 59 -10.51 1.05 4.84
CA ILE A 59 -10.31 -0.31 4.28
C ILE A 59 -11.40 -0.63 3.26
N GLU A 60 -12.67 -0.57 3.65
CA GLU A 60 -13.80 -0.93 2.78
C GLU A 60 -13.84 -0.08 1.51
N GLY A 61 -13.74 1.25 1.63
CA GLY A 61 -13.74 2.14 0.47
C GLY A 61 -12.55 1.91 -0.47
N THR A 62 -11.38 1.54 0.07
CA THR A 62 -10.22 1.18 -0.75
C THR A 62 -10.46 -0.14 -1.50
N VAL A 63 -11.10 -1.13 -0.86
CA VAL A 63 -11.45 -2.41 -1.47
C VAL A 63 -12.43 -2.20 -2.62
N ASP A 64 -13.48 -1.41 -2.42
CA ASP A 64 -14.46 -1.13 -3.47
C ASP A 64 -13.85 -0.39 -4.66
N PHE A 65 -12.98 0.59 -4.39
CA PHE A 65 -12.25 1.30 -5.44
C PHE A 65 -11.29 0.38 -6.22
N LEU A 66 -10.61 -0.55 -5.53
CA LEU A 66 -9.77 -1.56 -6.18
C LEU A 66 -10.59 -2.50 -7.07
N LYS A 67 -11.75 -2.98 -6.60
CA LYS A 67 -12.65 -3.82 -7.38
C LYS A 67 -13.08 -3.11 -8.67
N ASP A 68 -13.54 -1.86 -8.56
CA ASP A 68 -13.97 -1.06 -9.72
C ASP A 68 -12.83 -0.87 -10.73
N PHE A 69 -11.61 -0.58 -10.25
CA PHE A 69 -10.44 -0.48 -11.13
C PHE A 69 -10.15 -1.78 -11.87
N VAL A 70 -10.19 -2.93 -11.18
CA VAL A 70 -9.91 -4.24 -11.77
C VAL A 70 -10.98 -4.60 -12.81
N ILE A 71 -12.26 -4.42 -12.49
CA ILE A 71 -13.38 -4.67 -13.41
C ILE A 71 -13.20 -3.85 -14.69
N LYS A 72 -12.95 -2.54 -14.58
CA LYS A 72 -12.77 -1.64 -15.73
C LYS A 72 -11.52 -1.98 -16.54
N LYS A 73 -10.41 -2.28 -15.87
CA LYS A 73 -9.13 -2.58 -16.53
C LYS A 73 -9.20 -3.88 -17.32
N LEU A 74 -9.82 -4.91 -16.75
CA LEU A 74 -9.91 -6.24 -17.35
C LEU A 74 -11.18 -6.44 -18.19
N LYS A 75 -12.10 -5.47 -18.18
CA LYS A 75 -13.41 -5.52 -18.86
C LYS A 75 -14.25 -6.73 -18.42
N LEU A 76 -14.23 -7.02 -17.12
CA LEU A 76 -15.02 -8.11 -16.52
C LEU A 76 -16.49 -7.74 -16.43
N ALA A 77 -17.37 -8.73 -16.48
CA ALA A 77 -18.78 -8.51 -16.15
C ALA A 77 -18.92 -8.39 -14.64
N THR A 78 -19.93 -7.65 -14.17
CA THR A 78 -20.12 -7.40 -12.73
C THR A 78 -20.50 -8.66 -11.95
N ASP A 79 -20.90 -9.73 -12.66
CA ASP A 79 -21.29 -11.03 -12.10
C ASP A 79 -20.10 -11.99 -11.87
N ASP A 80 -18.87 -11.60 -12.24
CA ASP A 80 -17.66 -12.44 -12.14
C ASP A 80 -16.94 -12.35 -10.77
N LEU A 81 -17.49 -11.64 -9.79
CA LEU A 81 -16.86 -11.30 -8.49
C LEU A 81 -17.71 -11.68 -7.27
#